data_AF-S8CIY9-F1
#
_entry.id   AF-S8CIY9-F1
#
_cell.length_a   1.000
_cell.length_b   1.000
_cell.length_c   1.000
_cell.angle_alpha   90.00
_cell.angle_beta   90.00
_cell.angle_gamma   90.00
#
_symmetry.space_group_name_H-M   'P 1'
#
loop_
_entity.id
_entity.type
_entity.pdbx_description
1 polymer ?
#
loop_
_entity_poly.entity_id
_entity_poly.type
_entity_poly.pdbx_seq_one_letter_code
_entity_poly.pdbx_strand_id
1 'polypeptide(L)' 'VDVPFKYLSFFLEDDAELEHIRSEYGSGRMLTGEVKKRLIEVLSELVQRHGRARASVTDEMVDAFMAVRPLPNM' A
#
# COMPACT_ATOMS: atom_id res chain seq x y z
N VAL A 1 -10.34 -1.45 18.41
CA VAL A 1 -9.35 -0.95 17.43
C VAL A 1 -9.28 -1.95 16.29
N ASP A 2 -9.85 -1.62 15.13
CA ASP A 2 -9.93 -2.53 13.99
C ASP A 2 -8.65 -2.48 13.13
N VAL A 3 -8.07 -3.66 12.86
CA VAL A 3 -6.80 -3.78 12.11
C VAL A 3 -6.97 -3.45 10.63
N PRO A 4 -8.02 -3.92 9.94
CA PRO A 4 -8.30 -3.50 8.56
C PRO A 4 -8.33 -1.99 8.37
N PHE A 5 -9.08 -1.25 9.19
CA PHE A 5 -9.11 0.22 9.11
C PHE A 5 -7.74 0.86 9.34
N LYS A 6 -6.97 0.36 10.31
CA LYS A 6 -5.59 0.84 10.53
C LYS A 6 -4.72 0.68 9.29
N TYR A 7 -4.80 -0.47 8.62
CA TYR A 7 -3.99 -0.70 7.43
C TYR A 7 -4.42 0.20 6.28
N LEU A 8 -5.73 0.44 6.12
CA LEU A 8 -6.20 1.44 5.16
C LEU A 8 -5.58 2.81 5.42
N SER A 9 -5.43 3.26 6.67
CA SER A 9 -4.77 4.56 6.95
C SER A 9 -3.28 4.65 6.57
N PHE A 10 -2.62 3.53 6.27
CA PHE A 10 -1.24 3.53 5.77
C PHE A 10 -1.15 3.38 4.25
N PHE A 11 -2.10 2.66 3.64
CA PHE A 11 -1.97 2.19 2.26
C PHE A 11 -3.01 2.77 1.31
N LEU A 12 -4.12 3.32 1.82
CA LEU A 12 -5.09 4.04 1.01
C LEU A 12 -4.63 5.50 0.88
N GLU A 13 -4.31 5.92 -0.34
CA GLU A 13 -3.78 7.26 -0.63
C GLU A 13 -4.86 8.35 -0.66
N ASP A 14 -6.13 7.98 -0.82
CA ASP A 14 -7.26 8.91 -0.86
C ASP A 14 -7.77 9.20 0.57
N ASP A 15 -7.39 10.37 1.10
CA ASP A 15 -7.81 10.85 2.42
C ASP A 15 -9.33 11.03 2.54
N ALA A 16 -10.02 11.44 1.46
CA ALA A 16 -11.46 11.64 1.48
C ALA A 16 -12.19 10.30 1.57
N GLU A 17 -11.71 9.29 0.85
CA GLU A 17 -12.22 7.93 0.96
C GLU A 17 -11.94 7.33 2.35
N LEU A 18 -10.75 7.53 2.90
CA LEU A 18 -10.40 7.06 4.24
C LEU A 18 -11.32 7.65 5.31
N GLU A 19 -11.62 8.94 5.22
CA GLU A 19 -12.53 9.60 6.16
C GLU A 19 -13.99 9.14 5.99
N HIS A 20 -14.42 8.88 4.74
CA HIS A 20 -15.72 8.28 4.49
C HIS A 20 -15.85 6.90 5.17
N ILE A 21 -14.84 6.03 5.01
CA ILE A 21 -14.81 4.72 5.67
C ILE A 21 -14.81 4.88 7.19
N ARG A 22 -14.04 5.84 7.74
CA ARG A 22 -14.02 6.13 9.19
C ARG A 22 -15.43 6.46 9.71
N SER A 23 -16.13 7.35 9.02
CA SER A 23 -17.47 7.81 9.41
C SER A 23 -18.51 6.68 9.31
N GLU A 24 -18.58 6.00 8.15
CA GLU A 24 -19.57 4.94 7.93
C GLU A 24 -19.33 3.72 8.82
N TYR A 25 -18.08 3.31 9.00
CA TYR A 25 -17.73 2.18 9.86
C TYR A 25 -17.90 2.53 11.34
N GLY A 26 -17.49 3.73 11.75
CA GLY A 26 -17.67 4.21 13.14
C GLY A 26 -19.13 4.38 13.53
N SER A 27 -20.01 4.70 12.56
CA SER A 27 -21.46 4.78 12.75
C SER A 27 -22.18 3.43 12.68
N GLY A 28 -21.48 2.36 12.28
CA GLY A 28 -22.05 1.02 12.09
C GLY A 28 -22.85 0.82 10.80
N ARG A 29 -22.84 1.80 9.88
CA ARG A 29 -23.50 1.69 8.56
C ARG A 29 -22.73 0.81 7.58
N MET A 30 -21.39 0.82 7.67
CA MET A 30 -20.53 -0.08 6.92
C MET A 30 -20.18 -1.32 7.76
N LEU A 31 -20.23 -2.49 7.16
CA LEU A 31 -19.89 -3.76 7.80
C LEU A 31 -18.38 -4.00 7.77
N THR A 32 -17.88 -4.76 8.76
CA THR A 32 -16.47 -5.17 8.80
C THR A 32 -16.05 -5.94 7.54
N GLY A 33 -16.99 -6.64 6.88
CA GLY A 33 -16.73 -7.32 5.60
C GLY A 33 -16.42 -6.36 4.46
N GLU A 34 -17.07 -5.19 4.44
CA GLU A 34 -16.87 -4.15 3.42
C GLU A 34 -15.52 -3.44 3.61
N VAL A 35 -15.16 -3.10 4.86
CA VAL A 35 -13.84 -2.55 5.20
C VAL A 35 -12.73 -3.52 4.80
N LYS A 36 -12.89 -4.81 5.13
CA LYS A 36 -11.92 -5.86 4.73
C LYS A 36 -11.82 -6.01 3.23
N LYS A 37 -12.94 -5.96 2.51
CA LYS A 37 -12.95 -6.03 1.05
C LYS A 37 -12.15 -4.87 0.45
N ARG A 38 -12.39 -3.64 0.92
CA ARG A 38 -11.64 -2.47 0.44
C ARG A 38 -10.15 -2.59 0.72
N LEU A 39 -9.77 -3.07 1.90
CA LEU A 39 -8.37 -3.33 2.23
C LEU A 39 -7.73 -4.38 1.30
N ILE A 40 -8.45 -5.46 0.97
CA ILE A 40 -7.96 -6.50 0.07
C ILE A 40 -7.64 -5.90 -1.30
N GLU A 41 -8.50 -5.02 -1.83
CA GLU A 41 -8.27 -4.36 -3.12
C GLU A 41 -6.98 -3.53 -3.09
N VAL A 42 -6.82 -2.66 -2.09
CA VAL A 42 -5.64 -1.80 -1.91
C VAL A 42 -4.36 -2.62 -1.78
N LEU A 43 -4.34 -3.62 -0.90
CA LEU A 43 -3.14 -4.43 -0.67
C LEU A 43 -2.82 -5.36 -1.84
N SER A 44 -3.83 -5.89 -2.54
CA SER A 44 -3.61 -6.75 -3.70
C SER A 44 -2.94 -5.97 -4.83
N GLU A 45 -3.41 -4.75 -5.10
CA GLU A 45 -2.78 -3.88 -6.08
C GLU A 45 -1.33 -3.55 -5.70
N LEU A 46 -1.09 -3.18 -4.43
CA LEU A 46 0.23 -2.87 -3.92
C LEU A 46 1.20 -4.04 -4.08
N VAL A 47 0.80 -5.25 -3.65
CA VAL A 47 1.63 -6.45 -3.72
C VAL A 47 1.87 -6.86 -5.16
N GLN A 48 0.87 -6.78 -6.04
CA GLN A 48 1.04 -7.09 -7.46
C GLN A 48 2.01 -6.11 -8.14
N ARG A 49 1.89 -4.80 -7.86
CA ARG A 49 2.83 -3.79 -8.36
C ARG A 49 4.25 -4.06 -7.86
N HIS A 50 4.40 -4.36 -6.57
CA HIS A 50 5.69 -4.73 -6.00
C HIS A 50 6.28 -5.98 -6.67
N GLY A 51 5.45 -7.01 -6.88
CA GLY A 51 5.85 -8.25 -7.56
C GLY A 51 6.35 -8.00 -8.98
N ARG A 52 5.64 -7.18 -9.77
CA ARG A 52 6.07 -6.77 -11.12
C ARG A 52 7.39 -6.00 -11.09
N ALA A 53 7.52 -5.02 -10.19
CA ALA A 53 8.75 -4.24 -10.06
C ALA A 53 9.94 -5.14 -9.65
N ARG A 54 9.74 -6.03 -8.68
CA ARG A 54 10.76 -7.00 -8.26
C ARG A 54 11.17 -7.94 -9.40
N ALA A 55 10.22 -8.40 -10.21
CA ALA A 55 10.51 -9.25 -11.36
C ALA A 55 11.30 -8.54 -12.47
N SER A 56 11.25 -7.21 -12.54
CA SER A 56 12.04 -6.41 -13.48
C SER A 56 13.46 -6.07 -13.02
N VAL A 57 13.84 -6.41 -11.79
CA VAL A 57 15.19 -6.16 -11.27
C VAL A 57 16.17 -7.17 -11.86
N THR A 58 17.26 -6.69 -12.48
CA THR A 58 18.35 -7.53 -12.98
C THR A 58 19.52 -7.58 -12.01
N ASP A 59 20.40 -8.55 -12.17
CA ASP A 59 21.61 -8.67 -11.34
C ASP A 59 22.52 -7.45 -11.53
N GLU A 60 22.64 -6.90 -12.75
CA GLU A 60 23.43 -5.69 -13.01
C GLU A 60 22.87 -4.47 -12.28
N MET A 61 21.53 -4.38 -12.14
CA MET A 61 20.92 -3.33 -11.34
C MET A 61 21.31 -3.50 -9.87
N VAL A 62 21.23 -4.72 -9.32
CA VAL A 62 21.61 -4.99 -7.93
C VAL A 62 23.08 -4.63 -7.70
N ASP A 63 23.98 -5.07 -8.58
CA ASP A 63 25.40 -4.76 -8.51
C ASP A 63 25.66 -3.26 -8.54
N ALA A 64 24.99 -2.52 -9.43
CA ALA A 64 25.12 -1.07 -9.53
C ALA A 64 24.59 -0.31 -8.31
N PHE A 65 23.57 -0.83 -7.62
CA PHE A 65 23.05 -0.25 -6.37
C PHE A 65 23.93 -0.57 -5.16
N MET A 66 24.62 -1.72 -5.16
CA MET A 66 25.50 -2.15 -4.06
C MET A 66 26.95 -1.66 -4.21
N ALA A 67 27.35 -1.18 -5.40
CA ALA A 67 28.67 -0.64 -5.65
C ALA A 67 28.93 0.69 -4.92
N VAL A 68 30.12 0.84 -4.33
CA VAL A 68 30.59 2.13 -3.82
C VAL A 68 30.84 3.06 -5.00
N ARG A 69 29.99 4.06 -5.18
CA ARG A 69 30.08 5.04 -6.26
C ARG A 69 29.54 6.41 -5.84
N PRO A 70 29.99 7.51 -6.46
CA PRO A 70 29.35 8.80 -6.29
C PRO A 70 27.92 8.74 -6.85
N LEU A 71 26.96 9.35 -6.13
CA LEU A 71 25.59 9.48 -6.61
C LEU A 71 25.50 10.62 -7.63
N PRO A 72 24.69 10.49 -8.69
CA PRO A 72 24.70 11.47 -9.79
C PRO A 72 24.31 12.89 -9.41
N ASN A 73 23.75 13.15 -8.22
CA ASN A 73 23.34 14.49 -7.76
C ASN A 73 23.27 14.56 -6.21
N MET A 74 24.38 14.33 -5.51
CA MET A 74 24.49 14.75 -4.10
C MET A 74 25.20 16.09 -3.99
#